data_AF-A0A1D7XZI4-F1
#
_entry.id   AF-A0A1D7XZI4-F1
#
_cell.length_a   1.000
_cell.length_b   1.000
_cell.length_c   1.000
_cell.angle_alpha   90.00
_cell.angle_beta   90.00
_cell.angle_gamma   90.00
#
_symmetry.space_group_name_H-M   'P 1'
#
loop_
_entity.id
_entity.type
_entity.pdbx_description
1 polymer ?
#
loop_
_entity_poly.entity_id
_entity_poly.type
_entity_poly.pdbx_seq_one_letter_code
_entity_poly.pdbx_strand_id
1 'polypeptide(L)' 'MKYKNKIMALLEVLKSRLSRHKEKRKDIEILVNKSAASPNQKQQYVELKAKEDELENIIDIAEGLIESDDK' A
#
# COMPACT_ATOMS: atom_id res chain seq x y z
N MET A 1 4.02 -26.37 -0.14
CA MET A 1 2.99 -26.10 0.90
C MET A 1 1.60 -25.86 0.28
N LYS A 2 0.50 -26.29 0.93
CA LYS A 2 -0.90 -26.14 0.46
C LYS A 2 -1.35 -24.67 0.24
N TYR A 3 -0.60 -23.69 0.76
CA TYR A 3 -1.01 -22.29 0.80
C TYR A 3 -0.13 -21.32 -0.02
N LYS A 4 1.04 -21.74 -0.55
CA LYS A 4 1.98 -20.87 -1.28
C LYS A 4 1.29 -20.08 -2.40
N ASN A 5 0.51 -20.76 -3.24
CA ASN A 5 -0.24 -20.14 -4.34
C ASN A 5 -1.29 -19.12 -3.85
N LYS A 6 -1.89 -19.36 -2.67
CA LYS A 6 -2.86 -18.43 -2.09
C LYS A 6 -2.18 -17.18 -1.52
N ILE A 7 -0.99 -17.34 -0.92
CA ILE A 7 -0.20 -16.22 -0.41
C ILE A 7 0.30 -15.36 -1.59
N MET A 8 0.77 -15.96 -2.67
CA MET A 8 1.15 -15.23 -3.88
C MET A 8 -0.02 -14.47 -4.50
N ALA A 9 -1.21 -15.09 -4.60
CA ALA A 9 -2.40 -14.41 -5.09
C ALA A 9 -2.80 -13.22 -4.19
N LEU A 10 -2.70 -13.38 -2.87
CA LEU A 10 -2.92 -12.28 -1.93
C LEU A 10 -1.89 -11.16 -2.13
N LEU A 11 -0.62 -11.50 -2.30
CA LEU A 11 0.47 -10.56 -2.53
C LEU A 11 0.23 -9.69 -3.76
N GLU A 12 -0.20 -10.29 -4.87
CA GLU A 12 -0.58 -9.56 -6.10
C GLU A 12 -1.72 -8.56 -5.85
N VAL A 13 -2.75 -8.97 -5.10
CA VAL A 13 -3.87 -8.08 -4.74
C VAL A 13 -3.40 -6.93 -3.85
N LEU A 14 -2.53 -7.20 -2.88
CA LEU A 14 -1.98 -6.19 -1.98
C LEU A 14 -1.11 -5.19 -2.74
N LYS A 15 -0.20 -5.65 -3.61
CA LYS A 15 0.63 -4.79 -4.47
C LYS A 15 -0.23 -3.92 -5.39
N SER A 16 -1.26 -4.50 -6.00
CA SER A 16 -2.23 -3.76 -6.83
C SER A 16 -2.99 -2.70 -6.04
N ARG A 17 -3.40 -3.00 -4.79
CA ARG A 17 -4.02 -2.02 -3.89
C ARG A 17 -3.06 -0.90 -3.54
N LEU A 18 -1.84 -1.23 -3.13
CA LEU A 18 -0.80 -0.26 -2.80
C LEU A 18 -0.55 0.72 -3.96
N SER A 19 -0.46 0.22 -5.20
CA SER A 19 -0.30 1.05 -6.40
C SER A 19 -1.43 2.08 -6.54
N ARG A 20 -2.69 1.65 -6.40
CA ARG A 20 -3.85 2.57 -6.49
C ARG A 20 -3.89 3.60 -5.36
N HIS A 21 -3.45 3.22 -4.16
CA HIS A 21 -3.34 4.16 -3.05
C HIS A 21 -2.25 5.21 -3.32
N LYS A 22 -1.07 4.78 -3.79
CA LYS A 22 0.03 5.67 -4.21
C LYS A 22 -0.38 6.65 -5.31
N GLU A 23 -1.14 6.19 -6.30
CA GLU A 23 -1.68 7.07 -7.36
C GLU A 23 -2.61 8.13 -6.77
N LYS A 24 -3.63 7.73 -6.00
CA LYS A 24 -4.56 8.66 -5.35
C LYS A 24 -3.85 9.65 -4.44
N ARG A 25 -2.83 9.19 -3.70
CA ARG A 25 -2.03 10.04 -2.83
C ARG A 25 -1.28 11.08 -3.65
N LYS A 26 -0.66 10.71 -4.77
CA LYS A 26 0.07 11.64 -5.65
C LYS A 26 -0.85 12.72 -6.21
N ASP A 27 -2.08 12.37 -6.60
CA ASP A 27 -3.05 13.35 -7.09
C ASP A 27 -3.34 14.43 -6.03
N ILE A 28 -3.51 14.01 -4.76
CA ILE A 28 -3.75 14.92 -3.64
C ILE A 28 -2.46 15.66 -3.24
N GLU A 29 -1.30 15.01 -3.31
CA GLU A 29 0.01 15.57 -3.01
C GLU A 29 0.30 16.83 -3.81
N ILE A 30 -0.09 16.85 -5.09
CA ILE A 30 0.05 18.03 -5.96
C ILE A 30 -0.73 19.22 -5.37
N LEU A 31 -1.95 18.99 -4.86
CA LEU A 31 -2.78 20.03 -4.25
C LEU A 31 -2.23 20.48 -2.90
N VAL A 32 -1.73 19.54 -2.09
CA VAL A 32 -1.11 19.82 -0.77
C VAL A 32 0.14 20.67 -0.95
N ASN A 33 1.03 20.29 -1.87
CA ASN A 33 2.29 21.00 -2.14
C ASN A 33 2.05 22.42 -2.70
N LYS A 34 0.97 22.61 -3.45
CA LYS A 34 0.54 23.93 -3.94
C LYS A 34 -0.22 24.75 -2.89
N SER A 35 -0.36 24.25 -1.67
CA SER A 35 -1.20 24.85 -0.61
C SER A 35 -2.66 25.10 -1.02
N ALA A 36 -3.14 24.39 -2.04
CA ALA A 36 -4.49 24.50 -2.60
C ALA A 36 -5.46 23.42 -2.08
N ALA A 37 -4.96 22.45 -1.31
CA ALA A 37 -5.77 21.39 -0.72
C ALA A 37 -6.64 21.92 0.43
N SER A 38 -7.91 21.51 0.43
CA SER A 38 -8.82 21.72 1.56
C SER A 38 -8.36 20.94 2.81
N PRO A 39 -8.84 21.29 4.02
CA PRO A 39 -8.55 20.53 5.24
C PRO A 39 -8.85 19.02 5.10
N ASN A 40 -9.98 18.67 4.48
CA ASN A 40 -10.35 17.27 4.24
C ASN A 40 -9.37 16.56 3.31
N GLN A 41 -8.87 17.23 2.26
CA GLN A 41 -7.87 16.67 1.36
C GLN A 41 -6.52 16.47 2.06
N LYS A 42 -6.12 17.39 2.94
CA LYS A 42 -4.91 17.23 3.76
C LYS A 42 -5.03 16.04 4.71
N GLN A 43 -6.18 15.87 5.35
CA GLN A 43 -6.45 14.69 6.18
C GLN A 43 -6.39 13.40 5.35
N GLN A 44 -7.08 13.38 4.20
CA GLN A 44 -7.08 12.23 3.29
C GLN A 44 -5.66 11.87 2.81
N TYR A 45 -4.80 12.87 2.55
CA TYR A 45 -3.40 12.64 2.19
C TYR A 45 -2.62 11.94 3.30
N VAL A 46 -2.83 12.34 4.56
CA VAL A 46 -2.19 11.69 5.72
C VAL A 46 -2.71 10.26 5.91
N GLU A 47 -4.02 10.06 5.79
CA GLU A 47 -4.65 8.73 5.89
C GLU A 47 -4.15 7.78 4.78
N LEU A 48 -3.98 8.30 3.55
CA LEU A 48 -3.44 7.51 2.45
C LEU A 48 -1.99 7.09 2.71
N LYS A 49 -1.15 7.98 3.27
CA LYS A 49 0.22 7.61 3.67
C LYS A 49 0.23 6.50 4.71
N ALA A 50 -0.58 6.64 5.77
CA ALA A 50 -0.68 5.61 6.80
C ALA A 50 -1.15 4.26 6.22
N LYS A 51 -2.07 4.29 5.24
CA LYS A 51 -2.55 3.08 4.57
C LYS A 51 -1.50 2.44 3.65
N GLU A 52 -0.69 3.26 2.98
CA GLU A 52 0.46 2.79 2.19
C GLU A 52 1.46 2.06 3.10
N ASP A 53 1.83 2.67 4.23
CA ASP A 53 2.77 2.07 5.19
C ASP A 53 2.24 0.73 5.75
N GLU A 54 0.94 0.67 6.10
CA GLU A 54 0.31 -0.58 6.55
C GLU A 54 0.35 -1.67 5.46
N LEU A 55 0.06 -1.31 4.21
CA LEU A 55 0.07 -2.26 3.09
C LEU A 55 1.48 -2.76 2.79
N GLU A 56 2.50 -1.88 2.84
CA GLU A 56 3.91 -2.25 2.68
C GLU A 56 4.35 -3.23 3.76
N ASN A 57 4.03 -2.98 5.03
CA ASN A 57 4.33 -3.91 6.12
C ASN A 57 3.68 -5.29 5.91
N ILE A 58 2.43 -5.35 5.45
CA ILE A 58 1.75 -6.63 5.21
C ILE A 58 2.39 -7.37 4.02
N ILE A 59 2.79 -6.63 2.97
CA ILE A 59 3.50 -7.18 1.82
C ILE A 59 4.83 -7.79 2.27
N ASP A 60 5.62 -7.07 3.07
CA ASP A 60 6.90 -7.55 3.59
C ASP A 60 6.75 -8.83 4.42
N ILE A 61 5.71 -8.91 5.27
CA ILE A 61 5.40 -10.13 6.04
C ILE A 61 5.06 -11.29 5.09
N ALA A 62 4.23 -11.04 4.08
CA ALA A 62 3.83 -12.07 3.11
C ALA A 62 5.01 -12.57 2.28
N GLU A 63 5.92 -11.69 1.88
CA GLU A 63 7.17 -12.04 1.17
C GLU A 63 8.11 -12.84 2.07
N GLY A 64 8.31 -12.40 3.32
CA GLY A 64 9.12 -13.15 4.29
C GLY A 64 8.60 -14.57 4.56
N LEU A 65 7.27 -14.75 4.61
CA LEU A 65 6.66 -16.08 4.73
C LEU A 65 6.95 -16.98 3.53
N ILE A 66 6.96 -16.43 2.31
CA ILE A 66 7.30 -17.17 1.10
C ILE A 66 8.79 -17.57 1.11
N GLU A 67 9.68 -16.63 1.42
CA GLU A 67 11.13 -16.85 1.41
C GLU A 67 11.59 -17.82 2.50
N SER A 68 10.95 -17.79 3.67
CA SER A 68 11.26 -18.72 4.77
C SER A 68 10.89 -20.17 4.47
N ASP A 69 9.95 -20.40 3.54
CA ASP A 69 9.50 -21.74 3.12
C ASP A 69 10.38 -22.33 2.01
N ASP A 70 11.20 -21.49 1.34
CA ASP A 70 12.13 -21.92 0.28
C ASP A 70 13.52 -22.32 0.82
N LYS A 71 13.71 -22.32 2.16
CA LYS A 71 14.91 -22.80 2.87
C LYS A 71 14.66 -24.11 3.59
#